data_AF-A0A8H3CP49-F1
#
_entry.id   AF-A0A8H3CP49-F1
#
_cell.length_a   1.000
_cell.length_b   1.000
_cell.length_c   1.000
_cell.angle_alpha   90.00
_cell.angle_beta   90.00
_cell.angle_gamma   90.00
#
_symmetry.space_group_name_H-M   'P 1'
#
loop_
_entity.id
_entity.type
_entity.pdbx_description
1 polymer ?
#
loop_
_entity_poly.entity_id
_entity_poly.type
_entity_poly.pdbx_seq_one_letter_code
_entity_poly.pdbx_strand_id
1 'polypeptide(L)'
;MSLVLATNAEGDVASVMEANPRGRQCSWSMENDARRPATKQLVESLHTKIQMLEAELAQLKGRPEVGGGDRDASVPLEHTTMFPSDQGAVVTAERKTETSGVYIEVTAMYRYIFDIDAGIPVYDQQRDVYLSLVCEWNRHLPQLPYFTRLEHDTILSRCFKYGVAWLHCMITEMFLHNMLYALAPESSNSTVDDQLRLQHYTPMLHCALIAYAAAFSDNAEIRSPSFRGRFAQHAKQWLDYEFERPVAALPRALALLAEYHCAVGEQSAGFMYMGMSIRAARSLVPRDDESLANEVAVVLPTVSEGHRTYWSAFCQGLVYIYCNDPLTNTWWGHLADKIMALELKHQYDLPVPYPGVALPSTSTEFDSQPWSDGLAGYPPRLITKTFLNSCKLMVIASSIIELLYDSDQGDYNERAVIDLHLRLDTWFNELPRELLVWARSTSPIPHVIALNICYWFLLVCLHQPLYDRPKLSAEDSERPSISSDDSGHGTTGGPIHDLSTKMVERATHKIVQLLQLFDEQHGMKFFPRNMVHVIYECGIVLLKEAAHTPPGATKKRVAAVNACHMCLHALRGTSKTWLWAEHLAGKLEEDMKVARANT
;
A
#
# COMPACT_ATOMS: atom_id res chain seq x y z
N MET A 1 -25.69 23.22 -40.56
CA MET A 1 -26.99 22.75 -41.10
C MET A 1 -26.66 21.99 -42.38
N SER A 2 -26.68 20.66 -42.42
CA SER A 2 -27.73 19.77 -41.94
C SER A 2 -27.16 18.52 -41.27
N LEU A 3 -27.72 18.12 -40.13
CA LEU A 3 -27.53 16.78 -39.56
C LEU A 3 -28.37 15.80 -40.40
N VAL A 4 -27.73 14.74 -40.90
CA VAL A 4 -28.44 13.54 -41.37
C VAL A 4 -28.21 12.47 -40.32
N LEU A 5 -29.27 12.14 -39.58
CA LEU A 5 -29.32 10.98 -38.70
C LEU A 5 -29.52 9.74 -39.57
N ALA A 6 -28.54 8.84 -39.57
CA ALA A 6 -28.73 7.47 -40.05
C ALA A 6 -28.74 6.55 -38.82
N THR A 7 -29.89 5.91 -38.60
CA THR A 7 -30.10 4.89 -37.57
C THR A 7 -29.68 3.53 -38.11
N ASN A 8 -28.88 2.79 -37.34
CA ASN A 8 -28.68 1.36 -37.54
C ASN A 8 -29.45 0.59 -36.46
N ALA A 9 -29.91 -0.61 -36.80
CA ALA A 9 -30.95 -1.36 -36.08
C ALA A 9 -30.58 -1.94 -34.69
N GLU A 10 -29.45 -1.57 -34.09
CA GLU A 10 -29.00 -2.14 -32.80
C GLU A 10 -28.41 -1.10 -31.82
N GLY A 11 -28.97 0.11 -31.79
CA GLY A 11 -29.10 0.86 -30.53
C GLY A 11 -27.86 1.35 -29.75
N ASP A 12 -26.63 1.29 -30.28
CA ASP A 12 -25.45 1.89 -29.62
C ASP A 12 -25.04 3.26 -30.21
N VAL A 13 -24.73 4.19 -29.32
CA VAL A 13 -24.33 5.57 -29.65
C VAL A 13 -22.91 5.59 -30.25
N ALA A 14 -22.79 5.94 -31.53
CA ALA A 14 -21.51 6.13 -32.19
C ALA A 14 -20.80 7.40 -31.71
N SER A 15 -19.55 7.23 -31.26
CA SER A 15 -18.60 8.29 -30.92
C SER A 15 -18.27 9.18 -32.13
N VAL A 16 -18.05 10.48 -31.86
CA VAL A 16 -17.63 11.49 -32.85
C VAL A 16 -16.32 11.05 -33.53
N MET A 17 -16.37 10.79 -34.84
CA MET A 17 -15.20 10.59 -35.70
C MET A 17 -14.95 11.82 -36.56
N GLU A 18 -13.71 12.28 -36.61
CA GLU A 18 -13.23 13.22 -37.62
C GLU A 18 -13.23 12.54 -39.00
N ALA A 19 -14.18 12.91 -39.86
CA ALA A 19 -14.27 12.39 -41.22
C ALA A 19 -13.33 13.17 -42.16
N ASN A 20 -12.29 12.51 -42.67
CA ASN A 20 -11.49 13.01 -43.79
C ASN A 20 -12.32 12.92 -45.10
N PRO A 21 -12.51 14.00 -45.89
CA PRO A 21 -13.52 14.03 -46.95
C PRO A 21 -13.20 13.26 -48.24
N ARG A 22 -12.34 12.23 -48.21
CA ARG A 22 -11.92 11.50 -49.42
C ARG A 22 -12.14 9.99 -49.30
N GLY A 23 -13.41 9.59 -49.47
CA GLY A 23 -13.94 8.24 -49.72
C GLY A 23 -12.94 7.09 -49.94
N ARG A 24 -12.31 6.62 -48.85
CA ARG A 24 -11.62 5.32 -48.80
C ARG A 24 -12.19 4.50 -47.66
N GLN A 25 -12.36 3.21 -47.94
CA GLN A 25 -12.91 2.19 -47.07
C GLN A 25 -12.31 2.27 -45.67
N CYS A 26 -13.17 2.42 -44.65
CA CYS A 26 -12.74 2.51 -43.26
C CYS A 26 -12.30 1.11 -42.80
N SER A 27 -11.00 0.87 -42.72
CA SER A 27 -10.45 -0.37 -42.16
C SER A 27 -10.05 -0.13 -40.70
N TRP A 28 -10.75 -0.80 -39.79
CA TRP A 28 -10.37 -0.88 -38.37
C TRP A 28 -9.13 -1.78 -38.23
N SER A 29 -8.11 -1.33 -37.48
CA SER A 29 -6.96 -2.16 -37.12
C SER A 29 -6.67 -2.01 -35.62
N MET A 30 -6.32 -3.13 -34.98
CA MET A 30 -6.09 -3.25 -33.55
C MET A 30 -4.89 -2.40 -33.06
N GLU A 31 -4.03 -1.95 -33.97
CA GLU A 31 -2.87 -1.10 -33.68
C GLU A 31 -3.25 0.36 -33.38
N ASN A 32 -4.47 0.79 -33.73
CA ASN A 32 -4.95 2.18 -33.56
C ASN A 32 -5.92 2.36 -32.36
N ASP A 33 -6.24 1.31 -31.60
CA ASP A 33 -7.02 1.45 -30.36
C ASP A 33 -6.08 1.57 -29.16
N ALA A 34 -5.99 2.78 -28.58
CA ALA A 34 -5.17 3.04 -27.41
C ALA A 34 -5.74 2.41 -26.12
N ARG A 35 -6.95 1.84 -26.15
CA ARG A 35 -7.56 1.16 -25.02
C ARG A 35 -7.00 -0.26 -24.89
N ARG A 36 -6.52 -0.59 -23.69
CA ARG A 36 -6.13 -1.97 -23.38
C ARG A 36 -7.36 -2.88 -23.53
N PRO A 37 -7.29 -3.98 -24.27
CA PRO A 37 -8.40 -4.92 -24.33
C PRO A 37 -8.69 -5.46 -22.93
N ALA A 38 -9.97 -5.64 -22.60
CA ALA A 38 -10.40 -6.17 -21.32
C ALA A 38 -9.71 -7.51 -21.02
N THR A 39 -9.19 -7.66 -19.81
CA THR A 39 -8.56 -8.93 -19.41
C THR A 39 -9.61 -10.03 -19.35
N LYS A 40 -9.17 -11.26 -19.61
CA LYS A 40 -10.02 -12.44 -19.46
C LYS A 40 -10.67 -12.51 -18.06
N GLN A 41 -9.97 -12.03 -17.03
CA GLN A 41 -10.49 -11.98 -15.64
C GLN A 41 -11.65 -11.01 -15.49
N LEU A 42 -11.51 -9.78 -15.99
CA LEU A 42 -12.57 -8.79 -15.96
C LEU A 42 -13.81 -9.33 -16.68
N VAL A 43 -13.61 -9.99 -17.83
CA VAL A 43 -14.69 -10.63 -18.59
C VAL A 43 -15.33 -11.79 -17.81
N GLU A 44 -14.54 -12.65 -17.15
CA GLU A 44 -15.06 -13.75 -16.31
C GLU A 44 -15.88 -13.22 -15.13
N SER A 45 -15.39 -12.21 -14.41
CA SER A 45 -16.09 -11.59 -13.29
C SER A 45 -17.40 -10.93 -13.72
N LEU A 46 -17.42 -10.26 -14.87
CA LEU A 46 -18.63 -9.70 -15.46
C LEU A 46 -19.66 -10.79 -15.79
N HIS A 47 -19.25 -11.92 -16.37
CA HIS A 47 -20.16 -13.03 -16.61
C HIS A 47 -20.76 -13.59 -15.31
N THR A 48 -19.98 -13.74 -14.25
CA THR A 48 -20.50 -14.17 -12.93
C THR A 48 -21.50 -13.15 -12.37
N LYS A 49 -21.20 -11.84 -12.50
CA LYS A 49 -22.13 -10.77 -12.10
C LYS A 49 -23.44 -10.82 -12.88
N ILE A 50 -23.37 -11.02 -14.20
CA ILE A 50 -24.55 -11.15 -15.07
C ILE A 50 -25.41 -12.34 -14.62
N GLN A 51 -24.82 -13.52 -14.45
CA GLN A 51 -25.54 -14.72 -14.00
C GLN A 51 -26.24 -14.51 -12.65
N MET A 52 -25.59 -13.82 -11.71
CA MET A 52 -26.19 -13.50 -10.42
C MET A 52 -27.35 -12.51 -10.53
N LEU A 53 -27.19 -11.46 -11.33
CA LEU A 53 -28.25 -10.48 -11.58
C LEU A 53 -29.45 -11.11 -12.29
N GLU A 54 -29.20 -12.02 -13.23
CA GLU A 54 -30.25 -12.79 -13.91
C GLU A 54 -30.99 -13.72 -12.94
N ALA A 55 -30.27 -14.40 -12.04
CA ALA A 55 -30.88 -15.25 -11.00
C ALA A 55 -31.75 -14.44 -10.02
N GLU A 56 -31.28 -13.26 -9.61
CA GLU A 56 -32.06 -12.34 -8.77
C GLU A 56 -33.30 -11.82 -9.49
N LEU A 57 -33.17 -11.41 -10.75
CA LEU A 57 -34.30 -10.99 -11.56
C LEU A 57 -35.33 -12.10 -11.74
N ALA A 58 -34.90 -13.35 -11.86
CA ALA A 58 -35.81 -14.51 -11.93
C ALA A 58 -36.56 -14.72 -10.59
N GLN A 59 -35.88 -14.56 -9.45
CA GLN A 59 -36.51 -14.63 -8.12
C GLN A 59 -37.52 -13.51 -7.89
N LEU A 60 -37.21 -12.29 -8.32
CA LEU A 60 -38.12 -11.15 -8.21
C LEU A 60 -39.33 -11.27 -9.13
N LYS A 61 -39.17 -11.82 -10.33
CA LYS A 61 -40.27 -12.08 -11.30
C LYS A 61 -41.15 -13.27 -10.91
N GLY A 62 -40.67 -14.19 -10.06
CA GLY A 62 -41.40 -15.35 -9.58
C GLY A 62 -42.36 -15.07 -8.40
N ARG A 63 -42.38 -13.85 -7.86
CA ARG A 63 -43.25 -13.48 -6.73
C ARG A 63 -44.60 -12.99 -7.26
N PRO A 64 -45.75 -13.65 -6.97
CA PRO A 64 -47.05 -13.16 -7.42
C PRO A 64 -47.34 -11.80 -6.77
N GLU A 65 -47.77 -10.84 -7.59
CA GLU A 65 -48.20 -9.52 -7.15
C GLU A 65 -49.37 -9.65 -6.17
N VAL A 66 -49.14 -9.40 -4.88
CA VAL A 66 -50.22 -9.08 -3.94
C VAL A 66 -50.25 -7.56 -3.80
N GLY A 67 -51.20 -6.95 -4.50
CA GLY A 67 -51.49 -5.53 -4.37
C GLY A 67 -52.01 -5.19 -2.98
N GLY A 68 -51.48 -4.10 -2.42
CA GLY A 68 -51.95 -3.51 -1.17
C GLY A 68 -50.94 -2.49 -0.67
N GLY A 69 -51.18 -1.21 -0.97
CA GLY A 69 -50.32 -0.13 -0.52
C GLY A 69 -50.42 0.12 0.98
N ASP A 70 -49.29 0.43 1.61
CA ASP A 70 -49.13 1.69 2.33
C ASP A 70 -47.64 2.00 2.62
N ARG A 71 -47.36 3.29 2.46
CA ARG A 71 -46.30 4.20 2.93
C ARG A 71 -45.04 3.71 3.68
N ASP A 72 -43.96 4.42 3.30
CA ASP A 72 -42.75 4.79 4.05
C ASP A 72 -41.79 3.71 4.56
N ALA A 73 -40.67 3.56 3.86
CA ALA A 73 -39.33 3.93 4.35
C ALA A 73 -38.26 3.39 3.40
N SER A 74 -37.84 4.19 2.41
CA SER A 74 -36.61 3.95 1.66
C SER A 74 -35.60 5.03 2.00
N VAL A 75 -34.72 4.72 2.95
CA VAL A 75 -33.42 5.39 3.08
C VAL A 75 -32.52 4.81 1.98
N PRO A 76 -31.97 5.62 1.05
CA PRO A 76 -30.96 5.11 0.14
C PRO A 76 -29.62 5.00 0.88
N LEU A 77 -29.07 3.79 0.94
CA LEU A 77 -27.64 3.57 1.19
C LEU A 77 -26.88 3.95 -0.09
N GLU A 78 -26.50 5.21 -0.21
CA GLU A 78 -25.47 5.65 -1.15
C GLU A 78 -24.09 5.33 -0.56
N HIS A 79 -23.54 4.15 -0.85
CA HIS A 79 -22.08 3.93 -0.81
C HIS A 79 -21.49 4.32 -2.17
N THR A 80 -21.53 5.62 -2.48
CA THR A 80 -20.82 6.18 -3.63
C THR A 80 -19.40 6.55 -3.20
N THR A 81 -18.50 5.57 -3.13
CA THR A 81 -17.06 5.89 -3.21
C THR A 81 -16.70 6.13 -4.68
N MET A 82 -17.17 7.24 -5.24
CA MET A 82 -16.60 7.80 -6.45
C MET A 82 -15.22 8.37 -6.10
N PHE A 83 -14.21 8.02 -6.89
CA PHE A 83 -12.93 8.71 -6.83
C PHE A 83 -13.15 10.23 -6.99
N PRO A 84 -12.49 11.09 -6.19
CA PRO A 84 -12.47 12.51 -6.49
C PRO A 84 -11.95 12.70 -7.92
N SER A 85 -12.73 13.39 -8.75
CA SER A 85 -12.39 13.63 -10.16
C SER A 85 -11.05 14.36 -10.29
N ASP A 86 -10.16 13.86 -11.15
CA ASP A 86 -8.96 14.56 -11.62
C ASP A 86 -9.37 15.84 -12.38
N GLN A 87 -9.56 16.95 -11.66
CA GLN A 87 -9.57 18.27 -12.29
C GLN A 87 -8.14 18.78 -12.34
N GLY A 88 -7.43 18.40 -13.40
CA GLY A 88 -6.18 19.02 -13.80
C GLY A 88 -6.42 20.47 -14.21
N ALA A 89 -6.17 21.42 -13.31
CA ALA A 89 -6.02 22.81 -13.68
C ALA A 89 -4.62 23.03 -14.26
N VAL A 90 -4.51 22.90 -15.59
CA VAL A 90 -3.39 23.47 -16.34
C VAL A 90 -3.61 24.98 -16.41
N VAL A 91 -2.91 25.74 -15.58
CA VAL A 91 -2.82 27.20 -15.71
C VAL A 91 -1.45 27.54 -16.27
N THR A 92 -1.38 27.65 -17.58
CA THR A 92 -0.31 28.40 -18.26
C THR A 92 -0.62 29.89 -18.15
N ALA A 93 0.15 30.61 -17.34
CA ALA A 93 0.24 32.07 -17.44
C ALA A 93 1.64 32.51 -16.99
N GLU A 94 2.49 32.82 -17.97
CA GLU A 94 3.72 33.56 -17.76
C GLU A 94 3.39 34.95 -17.19
N ARG A 95 3.95 35.27 -16.02
CA ARG A 95 4.11 36.67 -15.61
C ARG A 95 5.35 36.83 -14.73
N LYS A 96 6.37 37.47 -15.28
CA LYS A 96 7.49 38.04 -14.53
C LYS A 96 6.95 39.10 -13.59
N THR A 97 7.11 38.89 -12.29
CA THR A 97 7.01 39.93 -11.27
C THR A 97 8.10 39.68 -10.24
N GLU A 98 9.13 40.52 -10.31
CA GLU A 98 10.17 40.67 -9.30
C GLU A 98 9.51 41.04 -7.97
N THR A 99 9.67 40.18 -6.97
CA THR A 99 9.30 40.47 -5.59
C THR A 99 10.44 40.02 -4.69
N SER A 100 11.04 41.02 -4.03
CA SER A 100 12.07 40.89 -3.01
C SER A 100 11.50 40.27 -1.74
N GLY A 101 11.42 38.95 -1.72
CA GLY A 101 11.44 38.15 -0.50
C GLY A 101 12.80 37.47 -0.43
N VAL A 102 13.37 37.30 0.76
CA VAL A 102 14.59 36.52 0.95
C VAL A 102 14.26 35.06 0.61
N TYR A 103 14.42 34.71 -0.66
CA TYR A 103 14.57 33.33 -1.09
C TYR A 103 15.88 32.85 -0.44
N ILE A 104 15.79 32.03 0.60
CA ILE A 104 16.91 31.15 0.91
C ILE A 104 17.05 30.27 -0.32
N GLU A 105 18.13 30.48 -1.08
CA GLU A 105 18.48 29.65 -2.23
C GLU A 105 18.43 28.17 -1.81
N VAL A 106 17.46 27.44 -2.36
CA VAL A 106 17.51 25.98 -2.43
C VAL A 106 18.72 25.66 -3.30
N THR A 107 19.82 25.16 -2.73
CA THR A 107 20.87 24.50 -3.53
C THR A 107 21.68 23.46 -2.77
N ALA A 108 21.86 23.60 -1.44
CA ALA A 108 22.63 22.62 -0.69
C ALA A 108 21.78 21.40 -0.30
N MET A 109 22.16 20.22 -0.80
CA MET A 109 21.61 18.93 -0.42
C MET A 109 22.63 18.15 0.38
N TYR A 110 22.20 17.47 1.45
CA TYR A 110 23.08 16.60 2.19
C TYR A 110 23.65 15.50 1.27
N ARG A 111 24.97 15.37 1.20
CA ARG A 111 25.68 14.30 0.49
C ARG A 111 26.10 13.23 1.48
N TYR A 112 25.74 11.98 1.20
CA TYR A 112 26.22 10.87 2.00
C TYR A 112 27.74 10.82 1.95
N ILE A 113 28.37 10.49 3.08
CA ILE A 113 29.82 10.54 3.23
C ILE A 113 30.56 9.64 2.24
N PHE A 114 29.92 8.55 1.79
CA PHE A 114 30.48 7.63 0.80
C PHE A 114 30.34 8.13 -0.65
N ASP A 115 29.53 9.16 -0.90
CA ASP A 115 29.39 9.80 -2.21
C ASP A 115 30.37 10.97 -2.38
N ILE A 116 31.10 11.36 -1.32
CA ILE A 116 32.04 12.47 -1.32
C ILE A 116 33.42 11.97 -1.79
N ASP A 117 33.94 12.58 -2.86
CA ASP A 117 35.28 12.28 -3.35
C ASP A 117 36.36 12.89 -2.45
N ALA A 118 37.02 12.04 -1.67
CA ALA A 118 38.11 12.40 -0.77
C ALA A 118 39.38 12.87 -1.50
N GLY A 119 39.48 12.67 -2.82
CA GLY A 119 40.60 13.13 -3.65
C GLY A 119 40.56 14.62 -4.00
N ILE A 120 39.41 15.28 -3.82
CA ILE A 120 39.23 16.71 -4.10
C ILE A 120 39.46 17.51 -2.81
N PRO A 121 40.38 18.50 -2.78
CA PRO A 121 40.60 19.35 -1.60
C PRO A 121 39.32 20.09 -1.20
N VAL A 122 39.08 20.23 0.11
CA VAL A 122 37.85 20.83 0.69
C VAL A 122 37.51 22.22 0.12
N TYR A 123 38.53 23.02 -0.22
CA TYR A 123 38.34 24.36 -0.80
C TYR A 123 37.83 24.36 -2.26
N ASP A 124 38.05 23.25 -2.98
CA ASP A 124 37.62 23.06 -4.37
C ASP A 124 36.31 22.25 -4.47
N GLN A 125 35.78 21.78 -3.33
CA GLN A 125 34.53 21.04 -3.27
C GLN A 125 33.31 21.97 -3.34
N GLN A 126 32.21 21.46 -3.88
CA GLN A 126 30.94 22.19 -3.95
C GLN A 126 30.42 22.51 -2.53
N ARG A 127 29.65 23.60 -2.40
CA ARG A 127 29.13 24.10 -1.11
C ARG A 127 28.34 23.03 -0.34
N ASP A 128 27.58 22.19 -1.04
CA ASP A 128 26.79 21.10 -0.46
C ASP A 128 27.68 20.02 0.17
N VAL A 129 28.81 19.69 -0.45
CA VAL A 129 29.81 18.77 0.10
C VAL A 129 30.44 19.33 1.37
N TYR A 130 30.90 20.59 1.34
CA TYR A 130 31.47 21.24 2.53
C TYR A 130 30.47 21.23 3.70
N LEU A 131 29.24 21.68 3.46
CA LEU A 131 28.19 21.70 4.48
C LEU A 131 27.89 20.29 5.02
N SER A 132 27.92 19.26 4.17
CA SER A 132 27.70 17.87 4.58
C SER A 132 28.82 17.33 5.47
N LEU A 133 30.07 17.74 5.22
CA LEU A 133 31.25 17.38 6.03
C LEU A 133 31.21 18.04 7.42
N VAL A 134 30.79 19.30 7.50
CA VAL A 134 30.70 20.02 8.78
C VAL A 134 29.36 19.83 9.52
N CYS A 135 28.39 19.16 8.90
CA CYS A 135 27.08 18.85 9.48
C CYS A 135 27.22 18.01 10.76
N GLU A 136 26.68 18.51 11.86
CA GLU A 136 26.66 17.83 13.16
C GLU A 136 25.54 16.78 13.23
N TRP A 137 25.62 15.77 12.36
CA TRP A 137 24.58 14.76 12.13
C TRP A 137 24.11 14.00 13.37
N ASN A 138 24.99 13.80 14.35
CA ASN A 138 24.69 13.10 15.59
C ASN A 138 24.33 14.03 16.74
N ARG A 139 24.18 15.36 16.54
CA ARG A 139 23.89 16.35 17.60
C ARG A 139 22.73 15.95 18.50
N HIS A 140 21.65 15.43 17.90
CA HIS A 140 20.43 15.03 18.60
C HIS A 140 20.20 13.52 18.62
N LEU A 141 21.23 12.72 18.30
CA LEU A 141 21.18 11.27 18.40
C LEU A 141 21.84 10.82 19.71
N PRO A 142 21.44 9.67 20.28
CA PRO A 142 22.16 9.11 21.41
C PRO A 142 23.61 8.82 21.01
N GLN A 143 24.56 9.21 21.86
CA GLN A 143 25.98 8.96 21.61
C GLN A 143 26.30 7.50 21.93
N LEU A 144 26.35 6.68 20.89
CA LEU A 144 26.56 5.24 21.00
C LEU A 144 27.92 4.85 20.43
N PRO A 145 28.66 3.93 21.08
CA PRO A 145 29.89 3.40 20.52
C PRO A 145 29.58 2.67 19.20
N TYR A 146 30.53 2.69 18.27
CA TYR A 146 30.46 2.04 16.95
C TYR A 146 29.44 2.64 15.96
N PHE A 147 28.59 3.57 16.36
CA PHE A 147 27.71 4.31 15.44
C PHE A 147 28.48 5.44 14.77
N THR A 148 29.16 5.12 13.68
CA THR A 148 29.96 6.08 12.90
C THR A 148 29.10 6.85 11.88
N ARG A 149 29.63 7.96 11.36
CA ARG A 149 28.99 8.71 10.27
C ARG A 149 28.74 7.86 9.03
N LEU A 150 29.70 7.01 8.68
CA LEU A 150 29.56 6.08 7.55
C LEU A 150 28.39 5.11 7.76
N GLU A 151 28.28 4.56 8.97
CA GLU A 151 27.22 3.62 9.31
C GLU A 151 25.84 4.29 9.29
N HIS A 152 25.74 5.49 9.88
CA HIS A 152 24.55 6.33 9.84
C HIS A 152 24.06 6.56 8.40
N ASP A 153 24.95 7.04 7.53
CA ASP A 153 24.61 7.36 6.14
C ASP A 153 24.23 6.11 5.34
N THR A 154 24.93 5.00 5.58
CA THR A 154 24.62 3.69 4.97
C THR A 154 23.22 3.21 5.34
N ILE A 155 22.87 3.28 6.63
CA ILE A 155 21.56 2.89 7.15
C ILE A 155 20.46 3.80 6.58
N LEU A 156 20.67 5.11 6.56
CA LEU A 156 19.70 6.05 5.98
C LEU A 156 19.47 5.77 4.49
N SER A 157 20.54 5.63 3.69
CA SER A 157 20.44 5.35 2.26
C SER A 157 19.65 4.06 1.99
N ARG A 158 19.92 2.98 2.74
CA ARG A 158 19.17 1.71 2.64
C ARG A 158 17.71 1.87 3.06
N CYS A 159 17.45 2.59 4.14
CA CYS A 159 16.08 2.81 4.62
C CYS A 159 15.23 3.58 3.60
N PHE A 160 15.77 4.64 3.00
CA PHE A 160 15.06 5.39 1.96
C PHE A 160 14.82 4.56 0.70
N LYS A 161 15.74 3.67 0.32
CA LYS A 161 15.57 2.79 -0.84
C LYS A 161 14.56 1.66 -0.62
N TYR A 162 14.52 1.09 0.58
CA TYR A 162 13.79 -0.16 0.86
C TYR A 162 12.75 -0.07 1.98
N GLY A 163 13.06 0.65 3.05
CA GLY A 163 12.25 0.67 4.28
C GLY A 163 11.08 1.64 4.26
N VAL A 164 11.24 2.83 3.68
CA VAL A 164 10.22 3.91 3.64
C VAL A 164 9.78 4.29 2.23
N ALA A 165 10.23 3.54 1.22
CA ALA A 165 9.89 3.80 -0.18
C ALA A 165 8.43 3.44 -0.52
N TRP A 166 7.79 2.57 0.26
CA TRP A 166 6.42 2.12 0.06
C TRP A 166 5.54 2.51 1.26
N LEU A 167 4.38 3.13 1.00
CA LEU A 167 3.38 3.67 1.95
C LEU A 167 3.81 4.81 2.89
N HIS A 168 5.09 4.99 3.23
CA HIS A 168 5.53 6.15 4.03
C HIS A 168 5.56 7.45 3.22
N CYS A 169 5.89 7.37 1.92
CA CYS A 169 6.11 8.51 1.01
C CYS A 169 7.07 9.58 1.57
N MET A 170 8.11 9.15 2.30
CA MET A 170 9.15 10.06 2.76
C MET A 170 10.11 10.36 1.61
N ILE A 171 10.09 11.61 1.14
CA ILE A 171 10.98 12.08 0.08
C ILE A 171 12.37 12.31 0.67
N THR A 172 13.35 11.54 0.20
CA THR A 172 14.72 11.53 0.72
C THR A 172 15.35 12.92 0.68
N GLU A 173 15.21 13.59 -0.46
CA GLU A 173 15.79 14.91 -0.73
C GLU A 173 15.26 15.96 0.26
N MET A 174 13.97 15.91 0.60
CA MET A 174 13.34 16.84 1.54
C MET A 174 13.81 16.62 2.98
N PHE A 175 13.94 15.35 3.40
CA PHE A 175 14.48 15.01 4.72
C PHE A 175 15.95 15.45 4.82
N LEU A 176 16.76 15.10 3.82
CA LEU A 176 18.19 15.41 3.77
C LEU A 176 18.47 16.91 3.75
N HIS A 177 17.69 17.67 2.99
CA HIS A 177 17.78 19.13 2.97
C HIS A 177 17.49 19.73 4.36
N ASN A 178 16.37 19.35 4.98
CA ASN A 178 15.99 19.88 6.29
C ASN A 178 16.94 19.43 7.41
N MET A 179 17.47 18.20 7.34
CA MET A 179 18.50 17.73 8.25
C MET A 179 19.76 18.59 8.15
N LEU A 180 20.25 18.84 6.94
CA LEU A 180 21.42 19.69 6.73
C LEU A 180 21.19 21.12 7.23
N TYR A 181 20.02 21.69 6.94
CA TYR A 181 19.65 23.02 7.41
C TYR A 181 19.64 23.11 8.95
N ALA A 182 19.05 22.11 9.62
CA ALA A 182 18.97 22.09 11.08
C ALA A 182 20.32 21.82 11.76
N LEU A 183 21.22 21.07 11.12
CA LEU A 183 22.44 20.56 11.75
C LEU A 183 23.75 21.18 11.24
N ALA A 184 23.70 22.06 10.25
CA ALA A 184 24.88 22.80 9.80
C ALA A 184 25.37 23.77 10.92
N PRO A 185 26.68 24.01 11.06
CA PRO A 185 27.19 24.95 12.07
C PRO A 185 26.73 26.39 11.86
N GLU A 186 26.51 26.79 10.61
CA GLU A 186 26.04 28.14 10.25
C GLU A 186 24.62 28.43 10.76
N SER A 187 23.85 27.40 11.11
CA SER A 187 22.47 27.53 11.54
C SER A 187 22.34 27.87 13.03
N SER A 188 23.37 27.69 13.86
CA SER A 188 23.30 27.91 15.32
C SER A 188 23.03 29.37 15.76
N ASN A 189 22.96 30.32 14.83
CA ASN A 189 22.76 31.75 15.11
C ASN A 189 21.30 32.23 15.04
N SER A 190 20.34 31.36 14.70
CA SER A 190 18.91 31.72 14.65
C SER A 190 18.15 31.21 15.89
N THR A 191 16.89 31.63 16.05
CA THR A 191 16.04 31.21 17.18
C THR A 191 15.92 29.68 17.20
N VAL A 192 16.49 29.06 18.24
CA VAL A 192 16.64 27.59 18.38
C VAL A 192 15.32 26.83 18.16
N ASP A 193 14.17 27.44 18.46
CA ASP A 193 12.86 26.78 18.44
C ASP A 193 12.25 26.57 17.03
N ASP A 194 12.58 27.42 16.06
CA ASP A 194 12.03 27.31 14.69
C ASP A 194 12.85 26.34 13.81
N GLN A 195 14.11 26.09 14.15
CA GLN A 195 14.97 25.17 13.40
C GLN A 195 14.70 23.69 13.70
N LEU A 196 14.13 23.40 14.87
CA LEU A 196 13.88 22.03 15.30
C LEU A 196 12.52 21.49 14.83
N ARG A 197 11.65 22.35 14.28
CA ARG A 197 10.29 22.00 13.82
C ARG A 197 10.13 22.17 12.31
N LEU A 198 10.92 21.42 11.54
CA LEU A 198 10.82 21.41 10.08
C LEU A 198 9.88 20.29 9.63
N GLN A 199 9.13 20.53 8.54
CA GLN A 199 8.11 19.59 8.03
C GLN A 199 8.66 18.20 7.70
N HIS A 200 9.95 18.12 7.33
CA HIS A 200 10.62 16.87 6.96
C HIS A 200 11.80 16.50 7.86
N TYR A 201 12.07 17.24 8.92
CA TYR A 201 13.12 16.90 9.89
C TYR A 201 12.80 17.45 11.27
N THR A 202 12.88 16.57 12.26
CA THR A 202 12.91 16.91 13.68
C THR A 202 13.85 15.93 14.39
N PRO A 203 14.38 16.28 15.57
CA PRO A 203 15.13 15.33 16.39
C PRO A 203 14.39 14.01 16.64
N MET A 204 13.07 14.09 16.90
CA MET A 204 12.21 12.92 17.09
C MET A 204 12.17 12.05 15.83
N LEU A 205 11.90 12.65 14.67
CA LEU A 205 11.83 11.93 13.40
C LEU A 205 13.17 11.28 13.06
N HIS A 206 14.28 11.98 13.29
CA HIS A 206 15.61 11.44 13.03
C HIS A 206 15.89 10.22 13.92
N CYS A 207 15.62 10.31 15.22
CA CYS A 207 15.78 9.19 16.14
C CYS A 207 14.88 8.00 15.78
N ALA A 208 13.60 8.25 15.48
CA ALA A 208 12.64 7.21 15.11
C ALA A 208 13.04 6.51 13.80
N LEU A 209 13.50 7.29 12.81
CA LEU A 209 13.99 6.78 11.54
C LEU A 209 15.19 5.85 11.75
N ILE A 210 16.19 6.26 12.55
CA ILE A 210 17.35 5.40 12.84
C ILE A 210 16.95 4.16 13.65
N ALA A 211 16.03 4.26 14.61
CA ALA A 211 15.54 3.12 15.38
C ALA A 211 14.95 2.01 14.48
N TYR A 212 14.14 2.41 13.50
CA TYR A 212 13.61 1.52 12.48
C TYR A 212 14.71 1.03 11.53
N ALA A 213 15.45 1.97 10.94
CA ALA A 213 16.40 1.73 9.86
C ALA A 213 17.62 0.90 10.26
N ALA A 214 18.06 0.96 11.52
CA ALA A 214 19.22 0.23 12.00
C ALA A 214 19.09 -1.30 11.86
N ALA A 215 17.88 -1.83 11.61
CA ALA A 215 17.67 -3.21 11.18
C ALA A 215 18.37 -3.56 9.85
N PHE A 216 18.61 -2.58 8.97
CA PHE A 216 19.29 -2.76 7.68
C PHE A 216 20.83 -2.70 7.76
N SER A 217 21.40 -2.50 8.96
CA SER A 217 22.84 -2.53 9.19
C SER A 217 23.41 -3.93 8.93
N ASP A 218 24.62 -4.03 8.38
CA ASP A 218 25.31 -5.33 8.33
C ASP A 218 25.94 -5.68 9.70
N ASN A 219 26.07 -4.72 10.62
CA ASN A 219 26.57 -4.94 11.97
C ASN A 219 25.46 -5.53 12.88
N ALA A 220 25.71 -6.72 13.42
CA ALA A 220 24.77 -7.43 14.29
C ALA A 220 24.46 -6.69 15.61
N GLU A 221 25.43 -5.96 16.17
CA GLU A 221 25.21 -5.18 17.40
C GLU A 221 24.20 -4.06 17.15
N ILE A 222 24.37 -3.34 16.02
CA ILE A 222 23.49 -2.23 15.62
C ILE A 222 22.08 -2.71 15.28
N ARG A 223 21.96 -3.89 14.65
CA ARG A 223 20.67 -4.53 14.38
C ARG A 223 19.92 -5.00 15.64
N SER A 224 20.63 -5.19 16.76
CA SER A 224 20.03 -5.76 17.95
C SER A 224 18.89 -4.89 18.50
N PRO A 225 17.80 -5.49 19.01
CA PRO A 225 16.70 -4.73 19.63
C PRO A 225 17.20 -3.78 20.73
N SER A 226 18.22 -4.19 21.49
CA SER A 226 18.81 -3.38 22.57
C SER A 226 19.49 -2.10 22.08
N PHE A 227 20.17 -2.14 20.93
CA PHE A 227 20.84 -0.98 20.36
C PHE A 227 19.83 -0.03 19.71
N ARG A 228 18.93 -0.59 18.89
CA ARG A 228 17.83 0.13 18.22
C ARG A 228 16.90 0.82 19.23
N GLY A 229 16.62 0.15 20.35
CA GLY A 229 15.77 0.65 21.42
C GLY A 229 16.28 1.93 22.08
N ARG A 230 17.60 2.20 22.05
CA ARG A 230 18.15 3.46 22.57
C ARG A 230 17.72 4.66 21.71
N PHE A 231 17.69 4.50 20.39
CA PHE A 231 17.16 5.53 19.49
C PHE A 231 15.66 5.72 19.67
N ALA A 232 14.90 4.62 19.80
CA ALA A 232 13.45 4.70 20.06
C ALA A 232 13.16 5.40 21.40
N GLN A 233 13.93 5.11 22.45
CA GLN A 233 13.81 5.78 23.74
C GLN A 233 14.14 7.27 23.64
N HIS A 234 15.19 7.63 22.91
CA HIS A 234 15.55 9.03 22.70
C HIS A 234 14.49 9.78 21.89
N ALA A 235 13.92 9.16 20.85
CA ALA A 235 12.80 9.72 20.09
C ALA A 235 11.61 10.04 21.02
N LYS A 236 11.27 9.13 21.95
CA LYS A 236 10.14 9.31 22.88
C LYS A 236 10.32 10.49 23.84
N GLN A 237 11.56 10.90 24.13
CA GLN A 237 11.84 12.07 24.99
C GLN A 237 11.41 13.39 24.34
N TRP A 238 11.23 13.40 23.01
CA TRP A 238 10.79 14.58 22.26
C TRP A 238 9.27 14.70 22.11
N LEU A 239 8.49 13.75 22.64
CA LEU A 239 7.03 13.72 22.45
C LEU A 239 6.35 14.99 22.96
N ASP A 240 6.66 15.43 24.18
CA ASP A 240 6.05 16.63 24.76
C ASP A 240 6.36 17.89 23.94
N TYR A 241 7.60 18.00 23.44
CA TYR A 241 8.05 19.12 22.60
C TYR A 241 7.34 19.16 21.24
N GLU A 242 7.10 18.00 20.63
CA GLU A 242 6.40 17.88 19.35
C GLU A 242 4.89 18.04 19.49
N PHE A 243 4.30 17.59 20.60
CA PHE A 243 2.86 17.74 20.86
C PHE A 243 2.42 19.18 21.09
N GLU A 244 3.30 20.02 21.62
CA GLU A 244 3.02 21.45 21.82
C GLU A 244 2.72 22.17 20.50
N ARG A 245 3.48 21.86 19.45
CA ARG A 245 3.34 22.48 18.12
C ARG A 245 3.62 21.44 17.03
N PRO A 246 2.63 20.61 16.66
CA PRO A 246 2.84 19.50 15.75
C PRO A 246 3.13 19.99 14.32
N VAL A 247 4.06 19.31 13.65
CA VAL A 247 4.38 19.46 12.21
C VAL A 247 4.27 18.11 11.50
N ALA A 248 4.36 18.08 10.17
CA ALA A 248 4.23 16.85 9.38
C ALA A 248 5.27 15.76 9.73
N ALA A 249 6.36 16.11 10.40
CA ALA A 249 7.35 15.17 10.91
C ALA A 249 6.83 14.31 12.07
N LEU A 250 5.94 14.82 12.93
CA LEU A 250 5.44 14.10 14.11
C LEU A 250 4.69 12.81 13.73
N PRO A 251 3.67 12.82 12.84
CA PRO A 251 3.00 11.58 12.43
C PRO A 251 3.97 10.57 11.81
N ARG A 252 4.97 11.03 11.04
CA ARG A 252 5.99 10.14 10.45
C ARG A 252 6.86 9.49 11.52
N ALA A 253 7.28 10.27 12.52
CA ALA A 253 8.07 9.76 13.63
C ALA A 253 7.28 8.72 14.44
N LEU A 254 6.00 8.99 14.72
CA LEU A 254 5.10 8.05 15.39
C LEU A 254 4.88 6.77 14.58
N ALA A 255 4.69 6.88 13.26
CA ALA A 255 4.55 5.73 12.38
C ALA A 255 5.83 4.87 12.34
N LEU A 256 7.01 5.51 12.29
CA LEU A 256 8.30 4.81 12.36
C LEU A 256 8.55 4.15 13.72
N LEU A 257 8.11 4.77 14.82
CA LEU A 257 8.12 4.14 16.14
C LEU A 257 7.20 2.92 16.18
N ALA A 258 6.02 3.00 15.58
CA ALA A 258 5.12 1.85 15.44
C ALA A 258 5.80 0.70 14.66
N GLU A 259 6.43 1.03 13.54
CA GLU A 259 7.17 0.09 12.71
C GLU A 259 8.33 -0.55 13.47
N TYR A 260 9.10 0.23 14.23
CA TYR A 260 10.13 -0.29 15.12
C TYR A 260 9.56 -1.27 16.15
N HIS A 261 8.48 -0.90 16.85
CA HIS A 261 7.94 -1.69 17.94
C HIS A 261 7.45 -3.07 17.50
N CYS A 262 6.68 -3.20 16.42
CA CYS A 262 6.33 -4.55 15.98
C CYS A 262 7.47 -5.26 15.22
N ALA A 263 8.49 -4.58 14.71
CA ALA A 263 9.69 -5.26 14.19
C ALA A 263 10.47 -5.99 15.30
N VAL A 264 10.39 -5.54 16.55
CA VAL A 264 10.97 -6.22 17.72
C VAL A 264 9.97 -7.12 18.46
N GLY A 265 8.73 -7.25 17.96
CA GLY A 265 7.68 -8.10 18.54
C GLY A 265 6.76 -7.42 19.56
N GLU A 266 6.92 -6.12 19.82
CA GLU A 266 6.11 -5.35 20.76
C GLU A 266 4.83 -4.81 20.07
N GLN A 267 3.93 -5.71 19.68
CA GLN A 267 2.76 -5.38 18.87
C GLN A 267 1.83 -4.35 19.56
N SER A 268 1.52 -4.48 20.85
CA SER A 268 0.63 -3.52 21.52
C SER A 268 1.19 -2.10 21.52
N ALA A 269 2.50 -1.94 21.71
CA ALA A 269 3.15 -0.64 21.62
C ALA A 269 3.09 -0.10 20.19
N GLY A 270 3.36 -0.95 19.20
CA GLY A 270 3.25 -0.60 17.79
C GLY A 270 1.86 -0.08 17.42
N PHE A 271 0.82 -0.76 17.89
CA PHE A 271 -0.57 -0.38 17.68
C PHE A 271 -0.87 1.02 18.24
N MET A 272 -0.45 1.29 19.48
CA MET A 272 -0.67 2.58 20.13
C MET A 272 0.00 3.73 19.37
N TYR A 273 1.27 3.57 18.97
CA TYR A 273 1.99 4.59 18.21
C TYR A 273 1.39 4.82 16.82
N MET A 274 0.89 3.78 16.15
CA MET A 274 0.18 3.93 14.88
C MET A 274 -1.12 4.71 15.06
N GLY A 275 -1.92 4.40 16.09
CA GLY A 275 -3.12 5.16 16.43
C GLY A 275 -2.83 6.63 16.73
N MET A 276 -1.72 6.91 17.43
CA MET A 276 -1.26 8.29 17.67
C MET A 276 -0.86 8.99 16.36
N SER A 277 -0.15 8.30 15.46
CA SER A 277 0.23 8.82 14.14
C SER A 277 -0.99 9.28 13.34
N ILE A 278 -2.01 8.43 13.23
CA ILE A 278 -3.23 8.73 12.48
C ILE A 278 -3.95 9.95 13.08
N ARG A 279 -4.09 10.01 14.41
CA ARG A 279 -4.71 11.16 15.08
C ARG A 279 -3.92 12.45 14.88
N ALA A 280 -2.59 12.40 14.98
CA ALA A 280 -1.72 13.55 14.73
C ALA A 280 -1.78 14.00 13.25
N ALA A 281 -1.83 13.06 12.30
CA ALA A 281 -1.94 13.40 10.89
C ALA A 281 -3.28 14.10 10.59
N ARG A 282 -4.38 13.64 11.20
CA ARG A 282 -5.69 14.29 11.10
C ARG A 282 -5.70 15.70 11.67
N SER A 283 -5.05 15.94 12.81
CA SER A 283 -5.00 17.28 13.40
C SER A 283 -4.24 18.30 12.55
N LEU A 284 -3.41 17.85 11.61
CA LEU A 284 -2.65 18.69 10.69
C LEU A 284 -3.37 18.99 9.38
N VAL A 285 -4.51 18.34 9.11
CA VAL A 285 -5.34 18.68 7.96
C VAL A 285 -6.09 19.98 8.28
N PRO A 286 -5.91 21.05 7.49
CA PRO A 286 -6.63 22.30 7.70
C PRO A 286 -8.13 22.06 7.65
N ARG A 287 -8.88 22.69 8.58
CA ARG A 287 -10.35 22.74 8.48
C ARG A 287 -10.71 23.78 7.42
N ASP A 288 -11.77 23.51 6.65
CA ASP A 288 -12.32 24.44 5.67
C ASP A 288 -12.85 25.70 6.36
N ASP A 289 -11.96 26.63 6.72
CA ASP A 289 -12.31 27.98 7.14
C ASP A 289 -12.04 28.94 5.98
N GLU A 290 -13.10 29.60 5.49
CA GLU A 290 -13.07 30.58 4.38
C GLU A 290 -12.10 31.76 4.63
N SER A 291 -11.58 31.92 5.85
CA SER A 291 -10.69 33.03 6.24
C SER A 291 -9.24 32.90 5.78
N LEU A 292 -8.78 31.71 5.34
CA LEU A 292 -7.38 31.49 4.91
C LEU A 292 -7.11 31.82 3.42
N ALA A 293 -8.14 32.25 2.68
CA ALA A 293 -8.05 32.57 1.25
C ALA A 293 -7.11 33.74 0.90
N ASN A 294 -6.63 34.51 1.88
CA ASN A 294 -5.79 35.69 1.65
C ASN A 294 -4.26 35.42 1.65
N GLU A 295 -3.79 34.22 2.02
CA GLU A 295 -2.35 33.87 2.04
C GLU A 295 -2.01 32.62 1.19
N VAL A 296 -2.51 32.60 -0.05
CA VAL A 296 -2.50 31.43 -0.95
C VAL A 296 -1.11 30.83 -1.22
N ALA A 297 -0.03 31.61 -1.22
CA ALA A 297 1.29 31.13 -1.64
C ALA A 297 2.05 30.29 -0.59
N VAL A 298 1.88 30.56 0.70
CA VAL A 298 2.58 29.86 1.81
C VAL A 298 1.74 28.68 2.33
N VAL A 299 0.42 28.77 2.19
CA VAL A 299 -0.54 27.78 2.68
C VAL A 299 -0.57 26.51 1.81
N LEU A 300 -0.49 26.63 0.48
CA LEU A 300 -0.66 25.50 -0.45
C LEU A 300 0.38 24.36 -0.29
N PRO A 301 1.69 24.62 -0.14
CA PRO A 301 2.67 23.54 0.09
C PRO A 301 2.43 22.80 1.41
N THR A 302 2.06 23.54 2.46
CA THR A 302 1.78 22.98 3.80
C THR A 302 0.52 22.11 3.79
N VAL A 303 -0.53 22.51 3.06
CA VAL A 303 -1.76 21.71 2.86
C VAL A 303 -1.46 20.41 2.12
N SER A 304 -0.73 20.48 1.01
CA SER A 304 -0.35 19.30 0.22
C SER A 304 0.45 18.30 1.05
N GLU A 305 1.33 18.81 1.91
CA GLU A 305 2.15 18.02 2.82
C GLU A 305 1.34 17.38 3.95
N GLY A 306 0.35 18.10 4.49
CA GLY A 306 -0.64 17.56 5.44
C GLY A 306 -1.41 16.38 4.83
N HIS A 307 -1.93 16.53 3.60
CA HIS A 307 -2.63 15.45 2.90
C HIS A 307 -1.74 14.23 2.66
N ARG A 308 -0.50 14.43 2.19
CA ARG A 308 0.46 13.32 1.99
C ARG A 308 0.73 12.57 3.28
N THR A 309 0.88 13.30 4.39
CA THR A 309 1.12 12.74 5.73
C THR A 309 -0.08 11.96 6.23
N TYR A 310 -1.30 12.48 6.05
CA TYR A 310 -2.53 11.76 6.34
C TYR A 310 -2.61 10.44 5.57
N TRP A 311 -2.43 10.48 4.25
CA TRP A 311 -2.50 9.28 3.41
C TRP A 311 -1.43 8.25 3.80
N SER A 312 -0.24 8.70 4.19
CA SER A 312 0.85 7.85 4.65
C SER A 312 0.46 7.11 5.94
N ALA A 313 -0.06 7.84 6.93
CA ALA A 313 -0.54 7.26 8.19
C ALA A 313 -1.75 6.33 7.97
N PHE A 314 -2.69 6.72 7.11
CA PHE A 314 -3.87 5.92 6.76
C PHE A 314 -3.48 4.58 6.11
N CYS A 315 -2.63 4.61 5.08
CA CYS A 315 -2.20 3.39 4.38
C CYS A 315 -1.45 2.43 5.31
N GLN A 316 -0.55 2.96 6.15
CA GLN A 316 0.18 2.14 7.12
C GLN A 316 -0.74 1.57 8.20
N GLY A 317 -1.71 2.36 8.68
CA GLY A 317 -2.71 1.91 9.64
C GLY A 317 -3.58 0.76 9.10
N LEU A 318 -3.98 0.80 7.83
CA LEU A 318 -4.72 -0.31 7.21
C LEU A 318 -3.90 -1.58 7.14
N VAL A 319 -2.65 -1.51 6.67
CA VAL A 319 -1.77 -2.69 6.63
C VAL A 319 -1.51 -3.26 8.03
N TYR A 320 -1.48 -2.40 9.05
CA TYR A 320 -1.37 -2.83 10.44
C TYR A 320 -2.53 -3.75 10.86
N ILE A 321 -3.76 -3.42 10.45
CA ILE A 321 -4.97 -4.21 10.74
C ILE A 321 -4.91 -5.55 10.01
N TYR A 322 -4.35 -5.59 8.80
CA TYR A 322 -4.26 -6.82 8.01
C TYR A 322 -3.25 -7.86 8.52
N CYS A 323 -2.25 -7.48 9.32
CA CYS A 323 -1.01 -8.26 9.43
C CYS A 323 -0.60 -8.69 10.86
N ASN A 324 -1.34 -8.34 11.92
CA ASN A 324 -0.82 -8.47 13.29
C ASN A 324 -1.30 -9.65 14.16
N ASP A 325 -2.18 -10.57 13.73
CA ASP A 325 -2.39 -11.80 14.53
C ASP A 325 -2.86 -13.05 13.73
N PRO A 326 -1.94 -13.93 13.33
CA PRO A 326 -2.26 -15.26 12.79
C PRO A 326 -2.35 -16.36 13.87
N LEU A 327 -2.20 -16.06 15.16
CA LEU A 327 -2.14 -17.06 16.24
C LEU A 327 -3.50 -17.36 16.89
N THR A 328 -4.43 -16.40 16.88
CA THR A 328 -5.73 -16.60 17.53
C THR A 328 -6.80 -17.14 16.59
N ASN A 329 -6.59 -17.16 15.27
CA ASN A 329 -7.62 -17.52 14.26
C ASN A 329 -8.94 -16.75 14.44
N THR A 330 -8.88 -15.69 15.23
CA THR A 330 -9.98 -14.85 15.59
C THR A 330 -9.52 -13.46 15.23
N TRP A 331 -10.21 -12.88 14.26
CA TRP A 331 -10.21 -11.47 13.88
C TRP A 331 -10.56 -10.51 15.07
N TRP A 332 -10.46 -10.98 16.31
CA TRP A 332 -10.98 -10.44 17.57
C TRP A 332 -9.99 -9.53 18.30
N GLY A 333 -8.71 -9.51 17.94
CA GLY A 333 -7.78 -8.50 18.47
C GLY A 333 -8.17 -7.07 18.06
N HIS A 334 -8.80 -6.91 16.90
CA HIS A 334 -9.37 -5.64 16.42
C HIS A 334 -10.71 -5.27 17.07
N LEU A 335 -11.30 -6.19 17.85
CA LEU A 335 -12.49 -5.91 18.67
C LEU A 335 -12.13 -5.15 19.95
N ALA A 336 -10.88 -5.20 20.41
CA ALA A 336 -10.46 -4.49 21.62
C ALA A 336 -10.60 -2.96 21.49
N ASP A 337 -10.43 -2.40 20.28
CA ASP A 337 -10.70 -0.98 20.03
C ASP A 337 -12.19 -0.65 19.96
N LYS A 338 -13.01 -1.59 19.48
CA LYS A 338 -14.48 -1.43 19.46
C LYS A 338 -15.05 -1.48 20.89
N ILE A 339 -14.47 -2.30 21.78
CA ILE A 339 -14.86 -2.42 23.19
C ILE A 339 -14.45 -1.18 24.00
N MET A 340 -13.27 -0.59 23.78
CA MET A 340 -12.91 0.69 24.44
C MET A 340 -13.64 1.91 23.85
N ALA A 341 -14.00 1.92 22.56
CA ALA A 341 -14.83 2.98 21.98
C ALA A 341 -16.28 2.95 22.51
N LEU A 342 -16.80 1.74 22.83
CA LEU A 342 -18.13 1.53 23.41
C LEU A 342 -18.24 2.01 24.87
N GLU A 343 -17.18 1.91 25.67
CA GLU A 343 -17.17 2.43 27.05
C GLU A 343 -17.24 3.97 27.12
N LEU A 344 -16.84 4.66 26.05
CA LEU A 344 -16.80 6.14 25.97
C LEU A 344 -17.92 6.77 25.11
N LYS A 345 -18.83 5.98 24.52
CA LYS A 345 -19.89 6.46 23.59
C LYS A 345 -19.37 7.39 22.48
N HIS A 346 -18.14 7.18 22.00
CA HIS A 346 -17.59 7.92 20.86
C HIS A 346 -17.56 7.00 19.64
N GLN A 347 -18.16 7.47 18.55
CA GLN A 347 -18.18 6.82 17.25
C GLN A 347 -16.74 6.53 16.82
N TYR A 348 -16.44 5.27 16.46
CA TYR A 348 -15.11 4.87 15.99
C TYR A 348 -14.82 5.56 14.67
N ASP A 349 -14.09 6.67 14.71
CA ASP A 349 -13.65 7.40 13.53
C ASP A 349 -12.46 6.69 12.88
N LEU A 350 -12.72 5.63 12.13
CA LEU A 350 -11.95 5.39 10.92
C LEU A 350 -12.89 5.15 9.74
N PRO A 351 -13.74 6.13 9.35
CA PRO A 351 -14.40 6.02 8.06
C PRO A 351 -13.39 6.37 6.97
N VAL A 352 -13.68 5.91 5.75
CA VAL A 352 -13.37 6.49 4.43
C VAL A 352 -12.49 7.76 4.47
N PRO A 353 -11.47 7.94 3.60
CA PRO A 353 -10.58 9.11 3.59
C PRO A 353 -11.28 10.39 4.04
N TYR A 354 -10.78 10.97 5.14
CA TYR A 354 -11.42 12.07 5.88
C TYR A 354 -11.96 13.13 4.91
N PRO A 355 -13.25 13.52 5.00
CA PRO A 355 -13.83 14.51 4.11
C PRO A 355 -12.94 15.76 4.03
N GLY A 356 -12.61 16.20 2.82
CA GLY A 356 -11.72 17.34 2.59
C GLY A 356 -10.24 16.98 2.34
N VAL A 357 -9.80 15.74 2.60
CA VAL A 357 -8.42 15.33 2.25
C VAL A 357 -8.33 14.89 0.78
N ALA A 358 -7.68 15.71 -0.05
CA ALA A 358 -7.42 15.36 -1.44
C ALA A 358 -6.40 14.22 -1.57
N LEU A 359 -6.49 13.46 -2.67
CA LEU A 359 -5.45 12.48 -3.03
C LEU A 359 -4.08 13.17 -3.18
N PRO A 360 -2.97 12.49 -2.86
CA PRO A 360 -1.65 13.09 -2.93
C PRO A 360 -1.26 13.37 -4.40
N SER A 361 -0.59 14.50 -4.62
CA SER A 361 -0.07 14.88 -5.93
C SER A 361 1.18 14.07 -6.32
N THR A 362 1.37 13.89 -7.63
CA THR A 362 2.60 13.32 -8.21
C THR A 362 3.60 14.43 -8.55
N SER A 363 4.89 14.09 -8.54
CA SER A 363 5.98 15.00 -8.90
C SER A 363 6.90 14.32 -9.91
N THR A 364 6.94 14.87 -11.12
CA THR A 364 7.84 14.39 -12.18
C THR A 364 9.31 14.56 -11.77
N GLU A 365 9.63 15.61 -11.02
CA GLU A 365 10.98 15.86 -10.52
C GLU A 365 11.47 14.71 -9.64
N PHE A 366 10.67 14.29 -8.65
CA PHE A 366 11.05 13.19 -7.75
C PHE A 366 10.93 11.81 -8.40
N ASP A 367 9.95 11.62 -9.28
CA ASP A 367 9.73 10.34 -9.94
C ASP A 367 10.80 10.03 -11.00
N SER A 368 11.35 11.05 -11.65
CA SER A 368 12.37 10.90 -12.70
C SER A 368 13.79 10.69 -12.17
N GLN A 369 14.03 10.92 -10.87
CA GLN A 369 15.32 10.63 -10.25
C GLN A 369 15.68 9.14 -10.40
N PRO A 370 16.96 8.81 -10.57
CA PRO A 370 17.38 7.41 -10.59
C PRO A 370 17.11 6.76 -9.23
N TRP A 371 16.75 5.47 -9.26
CA TRP A 371 16.56 4.70 -8.03
C TRP A 371 17.86 4.47 -7.26
N SER A 372 19.00 4.38 -7.95
CA SER A 372 20.33 4.30 -7.34
C SER A 372 21.36 5.15 -8.09
N ASP A 373 22.18 5.86 -7.33
CA ASP A 373 23.34 6.56 -7.85
C ASP A 373 24.44 5.55 -8.22
N GLY A 374 25.03 5.70 -9.41
CA GLY A 374 26.21 4.91 -9.75
C GLY A 374 26.49 4.71 -11.23
N LEU A 375 25.51 4.70 -12.13
CA LEU A 375 25.71 4.56 -13.60
C LEU A 375 24.41 4.87 -14.36
N ALA A 376 24.53 5.32 -15.62
CA ALA A 376 23.38 5.42 -16.52
C ALA A 376 22.74 4.04 -16.74
N GLY A 377 21.40 3.95 -16.63
CA GLY A 377 20.64 2.72 -16.93
C GLY A 377 19.71 2.20 -15.84
N TYR A 378 19.71 2.82 -14.64
CA TYR A 378 18.73 2.47 -13.60
C TYR A 378 17.32 3.00 -13.91
N PRO A 379 16.27 2.29 -13.49
CA PRO A 379 14.90 2.74 -13.67
C PRO A 379 14.61 4.02 -12.85
N PRO A 380 13.62 4.82 -13.28
CA PRO A 380 13.12 5.96 -12.51
C PRO A 380 12.60 5.51 -11.14
N ARG A 381 12.69 6.38 -10.13
CA ARG A 381 12.30 6.08 -8.74
C ARG A 381 10.79 6.00 -8.55
N LEU A 382 9.97 6.69 -9.34
CA LEU A 382 8.50 6.58 -9.35
C LEU A 382 7.80 6.65 -7.98
N ILE A 383 8.40 7.33 -7.00
CA ILE A 383 7.98 7.25 -5.59
C ILE A 383 6.60 7.86 -5.35
N THR A 384 6.31 9.02 -5.95
CA THR A 384 5.04 9.71 -5.75
C THR A 384 3.91 9.07 -6.56
N LYS A 385 4.21 8.60 -7.79
CA LYS A 385 3.29 7.79 -8.60
C LYS A 385 2.90 6.48 -7.93
N THR A 386 3.88 5.75 -7.38
CA THR A 386 3.61 4.51 -6.64
C THR A 386 2.76 4.81 -5.41
N PHE A 387 3.07 5.87 -4.67
CA PHE A 387 2.31 6.24 -3.48
C PHE A 387 0.86 6.62 -3.81
N LEU A 388 0.61 7.45 -4.82
CA LEU A 388 -0.75 7.78 -5.27
C LEU A 388 -1.56 6.53 -5.61
N ASN A 389 -0.99 5.61 -6.40
CA ASN A 389 -1.69 4.39 -6.78
C ASN A 389 -1.87 3.43 -5.59
N SER A 390 -0.93 3.42 -4.63
CA SER A 390 -1.10 2.71 -3.36
C SER A 390 -2.27 3.28 -2.56
N CYS A 391 -2.43 4.60 -2.48
CA CYS A 391 -3.56 5.24 -1.81
C CYS A 391 -4.89 4.81 -2.43
N LYS A 392 -4.98 4.84 -3.77
CA LYS A 392 -6.17 4.36 -4.51
C LYS A 392 -6.49 2.89 -4.20
N LEU A 393 -5.46 2.04 -4.15
CA LEU A 393 -5.63 0.62 -3.80
C LEU A 393 -6.08 0.44 -2.34
N MET A 394 -5.52 1.23 -1.41
CA MET A 394 -5.88 1.16 0.01
C MET A 394 -7.32 1.59 0.30
N VAL A 395 -7.92 2.44 -0.53
CA VAL A 395 -9.37 2.74 -0.46
C VAL A 395 -10.22 1.52 -0.83
N ILE A 396 -9.78 0.69 -1.78
CA ILE A 396 -10.46 -0.58 -2.06
C ILE A 396 -10.23 -1.55 -0.90
N ALA A 397 -9.01 -1.59 -0.37
CA ALA A 397 -8.65 -2.43 0.78
C ALA A 397 -9.49 -2.13 2.04
N SER A 398 -9.84 -0.87 2.31
CA SER A 398 -10.70 -0.54 3.46
C SER A 398 -12.10 -1.16 3.32
N SER A 399 -12.69 -1.12 2.12
CA SER A 399 -13.98 -1.77 1.86
C SER A 399 -13.90 -3.30 1.97
N ILE A 400 -12.76 -3.92 1.64
CA ILE A 400 -12.54 -5.35 1.86
C ILE A 400 -12.50 -5.66 3.36
N ILE A 401 -11.84 -4.85 4.19
CA ILE A 401 -11.85 -5.03 5.66
C ILE A 401 -13.27 -4.95 6.20
N GLU A 402 -14.04 -3.95 5.79
CA GLU A 402 -15.43 -3.78 6.21
C GLU A 402 -16.27 -5.01 5.88
N LEU A 403 -16.17 -5.52 4.63
CA LEU A 403 -16.85 -6.74 4.21
C LEU A 403 -16.43 -7.97 5.03
N LEU A 404 -15.14 -8.15 5.26
CA LEU A 404 -14.62 -9.28 6.05
C LEU A 404 -15.08 -9.20 7.51
N TYR A 405 -15.17 -7.99 8.08
CA TYR A 405 -15.69 -7.79 9.42
C TYR A 405 -17.18 -8.14 9.52
N ASP A 406 -18.00 -7.66 8.59
CA ASP A 406 -19.45 -7.94 8.58
C ASP A 406 -19.72 -9.43 8.33
N SER A 407 -18.86 -10.11 7.57
CA SER A 407 -18.99 -11.55 7.36
C SER A 407 -18.82 -12.39 8.61
N ASP A 408 -17.96 -11.98 9.55
CA ASP A 408 -17.77 -12.67 10.84
C ASP A 408 -19.04 -12.55 11.71
N GLN A 409 -19.88 -11.54 11.45
CA GLN A 409 -21.19 -11.35 12.09
C GLN A 409 -22.32 -12.14 11.41
N GLY A 410 -22.02 -12.91 10.35
CA GLY A 410 -22.96 -13.82 9.69
C GLY A 410 -23.64 -13.28 8.42
N ASP A 411 -23.32 -12.06 7.97
CA ASP A 411 -23.88 -11.47 6.74
C ASP A 411 -22.85 -11.46 5.60
N TYR A 412 -22.58 -12.64 5.03
CA TYR A 412 -21.64 -12.75 3.90
C TYR A 412 -22.31 -12.36 2.58
N ASN A 413 -22.04 -11.13 2.12
CA ASN A 413 -22.60 -10.62 0.88
C ASN A 413 -21.75 -10.99 -0.35
N GLU A 414 -22.13 -12.07 -1.03
CA GLU A 414 -21.49 -12.54 -2.27
C GLU A 414 -21.45 -11.47 -3.38
N ARG A 415 -22.42 -10.55 -3.43
CA ARG A 415 -22.43 -9.46 -4.43
C ARG A 415 -21.34 -8.44 -4.15
N ALA A 416 -21.09 -8.14 -2.87
CA ALA A 416 -20.03 -7.24 -2.47
C ALA A 416 -18.65 -7.81 -2.84
N VAL A 417 -18.49 -9.13 -2.75
CA VAL A 417 -17.26 -9.82 -3.19
C VAL A 417 -16.98 -9.57 -4.67
N ILE A 418 -17.99 -9.77 -5.53
CA ILE A 418 -17.84 -9.57 -6.98
C ILE A 418 -17.63 -8.10 -7.31
N ASP A 419 -18.31 -7.19 -6.64
CA ASP A 419 -18.14 -5.75 -6.86
C ASP A 419 -16.71 -5.29 -6.51
N LEU A 420 -16.20 -5.70 -5.34
CA LEU A 420 -14.84 -5.41 -4.93
C LEU A 420 -13.80 -6.06 -5.84
N HIS A 421 -14.07 -7.27 -6.34
CA HIS A 421 -13.24 -7.92 -7.34
C HIS A 421 -13.14 -7.09 -8.63
N LEU A 422 -14.29 -6.62 -9.15
CA LEU A 422 -14.32 -5.76 -10.34
C LEU A 422 -13.58 -4.44 -10.12
N ARG A 423 -13.70 -3.84 -8.92
CA ARG A 423 -12.97 -2.62 -8.55
C ARG A 423 -11.45 -2.86 -8.54
N LEU A 424 -10.99 -3.98 -7.97
CA LEU A 424 -9.58 -4.37 -7.98
C LEU A 424 -9.07 -4.58 -9.42
N ASP A 425 -9.81 -5.33 -10.25
CA ASP A 425 -9.43 -5.60 -11.63
C ASP A 425 -9.41 -4.33 -12.50
N THR A 426 -10.39 -3.44 -12.31
CA THR A 426 -10.43 -2.13 -12.98
C THR A 426 -9.20 -1.31 -12.61
N TRP A 427 -8.89 -1.20 -11.32
CA TRP A 427 -7.71 -0.49 -10.83
C TRP A 427 -6.41 -1.06 -11.43
N PHE A 428 -6.27 -2.39 -11.47
CA PHE A 428 -5.06 -3.03 -12.01
C PHE A 428 -4.90 -2.81 -13.53
N ASN A 429 -6.01 -2.83 -14.27
CA ASN A 429 -6.01 -2.59 -15.72
C ASN A 429 -5.69 -1.14 -16.08
N GLU A 430 -6.12 -0.19 -15.25
CA GLU A 430 -5.83 1.24 -15.38
C GLU A 430 -4.43 1.63 -14.88
N LEU A 431 -3.72 0.72 -14.19
CA LEU A 431 -2.42 1.00 -13.63
C LEU A 431 -1.41 1.42 -14.71
N PRO A 432 -0.66 2.53 -14.51
CA PRO A 432 0.37 2.98 -15.42
C PRO A 432 1.37 1.88 -15.74
N ARG A 433 1.80 1.85 -17.00
CA ARG A 433 2.69 0.81 -17.53
C ARG A 433 3.99 0.71 -16.72
N GLU A 434 4.54 1.82 -16.26
CA GLU A 434 5.75 1.87 -15.42
C GLU A 434 5.59 1.28 -14.01
N LEU A 435 4.37 1.09 -13.52
CA LEU A 435 4.06 0.51 -12.18
C LEU A 435 3.63 -0.96 -12.24
N LEU A 436 3.59 -1.56 -13.43
CA LEU A 436 3.25 -2.97 -13.61
C LEU A 436 4.52 -3.82 -13.69
N VAL A 437 4.48 -4.98 -13.03
CA VAL A 437 5.52 -6.00 -13.16
C VAL A 437 5.06 -7.04 -14.19
N TRP A 438 5.67 -7.05 -15.38
CA TRP A 438 5.43 -8.06 -16.42
C TRP A 438 6.75 -8.63 -16.97
N ALA A 439 6.66 -9.64 -17.84
CA ALA A 439 7.79 -10.41 -18.35
C ALA A 439 8.92 -9.63 -19.08
N ARG A 440 8.75 -8.34 -19.41
CA ARG A 440 9.76 -7.49 -20.06
C ARG A 440 10.23 -6.35 -19.15
N SER A 441 9.80 -6.32 -17.89
CA SER A 441 10.29 -5.34 -16.92
C SER A 441 11.76 -5.64 -16.64
N THR A 442 12.66 -4.71 -16.95
CA THR A 442 14.11 -4.96 -16.96
C THR A 442 14.75 -4.95 -15.58
N SER A 443 14.13 -4.32 -14.58
CA SER A 443 14.51 -4.37 -13.16
C SER A 443 13.47 -3.61 -12.31
N PRO A 444 12.31 -4.19 -11.98
CA PRO A 444 11.32 -3.48 -11.16
C PRO A 444 11.88 -3.10 -9.78
N ILE A 445 11.59 -1.87 -9.39
CA ILE A 445 12.02 -1.30 -8.11
C ILE A 445 11.20 -1.85 -6.93
N PRO A 446 11.76 -1.87 -5.70
CA PRO A 446 11.16 -2.57 -4.56
C PRO A 446 9.71 -2.19 -4.25
N HIS A 447 9.39 -0.90 -4.25
CA HIS A 447 8.04 -0.41 -3.91
C HIS A 447 7.02 -0.66 -5.03
N VAL A 448 7.46 -0.81 -6.29
CA VAL A 448 6.58 -1.25 -7.39
C VAL A 448 6.26 -2.73 -7.24
N ILE A 449 7.25 -3.56 -6.89
CA ILE A 449 7.01 -4.98 -6.57
C ILE A 449 6.05 -5.09 -5.39
N ALA A 450 6.27 -4.33 -4.32
CA ALA A 450 5.40 -4.32 -3.14
C ALA A 450 3.95 -3.91 -3.45
N LEU A 451 3.76 -2.88 -4.30
CA LEU A 451 2.43 -2.49 -4.80
C LEU A 451 1.72 -3.65 -5.53
N ASN A 452 2.44 -4.37 -6.39
CA ASN A 452 1.87 -5.51 -7.13
C ASN A 452 1.58 -6.69 -6.21
N ILE A 453 2.45 -6.99 -5.23
CA ILE A 453 2.20 -8.01 -4.19
C ILE A 453 0.94 -7.65 -3.41
N CYS A 454 0.79 -6.38 -3.01
CA CYS A 454 -0.38 -5.91 -2.28
C CYS A 454 -1.69 -6.14 -3.04
N TYR A 455 -1.73 -5.82 -4.33
CA TYR A 455 -2.90 -6.09 -5.18
C TYR A 455 -3.28 -7.58 -5.20
N TRP A 456 -2.33 -8.47 -5.45
CA TRP A 456 -2.60 -9.91 -5.46
C TRP A 456 -3.01 -10.42 -4.08
N PHE A 457 -2.42 -9.88 -3.01
CA PHE A 457 -2.79 -10.25 -1.65
C PHE A 457 -4.22 -9.81 -1.30
N LEU A 458 -4.67 -8.63 -1.71
CA LEU A 458 -6.05 -8.19 -1.51
C LEU A 458 -7.06 -9.10 -2.24
N LEU A 459 -6.71 -9.64 -3.41
CA LEU A 459 -7.52 -10.68 -4.07
C LEU A 459 -7.57 -11.98 -3.26
N VAL A 460 -6.45 -12.40 -2.65
CA VAL A 460 -6.44 -13.55 -1.74
C VAL A 460 -7.39 -13.28 -0.57
N CYS A 461 -7.23 -12.16 0.14
CA CYS A 461 -8.07 -11.80 1.29
C CYS A 461 -9.57 -11.78 0.94
N LEU A 462 -9.93 -11.18 -0.21
CA LEU A 462 -11.32 -11.05 -0.65
C LEU A 462 -12.00 -12.40 -0.89
N HIS A 463 -11.26 -13.36 -1.47
CA HIS A 463 -11.81 -14.65 -1.87
C HIS A 463 -11.56 -15.79 -0.87
N GLN A 464 -10.66 -15.60 0.09
CA GLN A 464 -10.29 -16.62 1.07
C GLN A 464 -11.47 -17.15 1.90
N PRO A 465 -12.46 -16.35 2.36
CA PRO A 465 -13.61 -16.88 3.09
C PRO A 465 -14.46 -17.88 2.29
N LEU A 466 -14.52 -17.74 0.96
CA LEU A 466 -15.22 -18.68 0.07
C LEU A 466 -14.36 -19.90 -0.25
N TYR A 467 -13.04 -19.73 -0.29
CA TYR A 467 -12.08 -20.80 -0.53
C TYR A 467 -12.02 -21.79 0.64
N ASP A 468 -12.16 -21.31 1.88
CA ASP A 468 -12.07 -22.13 3.10
C ASP A 468 -13.35 -22.89 3.43
N ARG A 469 -14.47 -22.62 2.74
CA ARG A 469 -15.71 -23.39 2.96
C ARG A 469 -15.50 -24.83 2.47
N PRO A 470 -15.78 -25.85 3.31
CA PRO A 470 -15.78 -27.22 2.84
C PRO A 470 -16.75 -27.32 1.68
N LYS A 471 -16.33 -27.92 0.56
CA LYS A 471 -17.28 -28.46 -0.41
C LYS A 471 -18.16 -29.40 0.40
N LEU A 472 -19.42 -29.01 0.64
CA LEU A 472 -20.38 -29.82 1.38
C LEU A 472 -20.18 -31.27 0.94
N SER A 473 -19.72 -32.08 1.90
CA SER A 473 -19.46 -33.49 1.67
C SER A 473 -20.75 -34.11 1.17
N ALA A 474 -20.61 -35.08 0.28
CA ALA A 474 -21.70 -35.82 -0.35
C ALA A 474 -22.56 -36.64 0.64
N GLU A 475 -22.52 -36.35 1.95
CA GLU A 475 -23.24 -37.07 3.01
C GLU A 475 -24.65 -36.50 3.28
N ASP A 476 -24.94 -35.26 2.88
CA ASP A 476 -26.32 -34.71 2.95
C ASP A 476 -27.21 -35.09 1.74
N SER A 477 -26.70 -35.92 0.82
CA SER A 477 -27.46 -36.44 -0.33
C SER A 477 -28.37 -37.63 0.02
N GLU A 478 -28.43 -38.08 1.27
CA GLU A 478 -29.38 -39.12 1.72
C GLU A 478 -30.75 -38.57 2.17
N ARG A 479 -31.20 -37.43 1.62
CA ARG A 479 -32.64 -37.14 1.58
C ARG A 479 -33.15 -37.42 0.18
N PRO A 480 -34.03 -38.43 -0.01
CA PRO A 480 -34.56 -38.75 -1.33
C PRO A 480 -35.57 -37.68 -1.73
N SER A 481 -35.13 -36.64 -2.45
CA SER A 481 -36.01 -35.80 -3.24
C SER A 481 -36.22 -36.46 -4.60
N ILE A 482 -37.39 -37.07 -4.76
CA ILE A 482 -37.93 -37.55 -6.03
C ILE A 482 -38.14 -36.33 -6.94
N SER A 483 -37.30 -36.20 -7.98
CA SER A 483 -37.73 -35.89 -9.36
C SER A 483 -36.51 -35.76 -10.26
N SER A 484 -36.46 -36.65 -11.23
CA SER A 484 -35.59 -36.61 -12.41
C SER A 484 -35.94 -35.42 -13.31
N ASP A 485 -34.95 -34.66 -13.76
CA ASP A 485 -34.55 -34.63 -15.17
C ASP A 485 -33.44 -33.60 -15.44
N ASP A 486 -32.44 -34.12 -16.18
CA ASP A 486 -31.61 -33.46 -17.19
C ASP A 486 -30.30 -32.69 -16.84
N SER A 487 -29.22 -33.26 -17.41
CA SER A 487 -27.91 -32.75 -17.85
C SER A 487 -27.10 -31.69 -17.08
N GLY A 488 -25.97 -32.14 -16.50
CA GLY A 488 -24.79 -31.31 -16.25
C GLY A 488 -23.75 -31.95 -15.33
N HIS A 489 -22.71 -32.57 -15.90
CA HIS A 489 -21.52 -33.00 -15.15
C HIS A 489 -20.71 -31.78 -14.63
N GLY A 490 -20.49 -31.69 -13.31
CA GLY A 490 -19.34 -30.98 -12.74
C GLY A 490 -19.63 -29.99 -11.60
N THR A 491 -18.95 -30.22 -10.47
CA THR A 491 -18.67 -29.31 -9.33
C THR A 491 -19.85 -28.80 -8.50
N THR A 492 -20.01 -29.37 -7.30
CA THR A 492 -20.92 -29.01 -6.21
C THR A 492 -20.58 -27.69 -5.50
N GLY A 493 -20.15 -26.67 -6.24
CA GLY A 493 -19.92 -25.30 -5.76
C GLY A 493 -20.53 -24.30 -6.72
N GLY A 494 -21.24 -23.29 -6.22
CA GLY A 494 -21.82 -22.24 -7.09
C GLY A 494 -20.76 -21.51 -7.92
N PRO A 495 -21.14 -20.80 -9.01
CA PRO A 495 -20.21 -20.13 -9.92
C PRO A 495 -19.18 -19.22 -9.24
N ILE A 496 -19.57 -18.57 -8.13
CA ILE A 496 -18.71 -17.68 -7.34
C ILE A 496 -17.62 -18.43 -6.56
N HIS A 497 -17.91 -19.65 -6.09
CA HIS A 497 -16.94 -20.49 -5.39
C HIS A 497 -15.85 -20.96 -6.35
N ASP A 498 -16.22 -21.35 -7.57
CA ASP A 498 -15.28 -21.76 -8.61
C ASP A 498 -14.40 -20.58 -9.07
N LEU A 499 -14.97 -19.38 -9.21
CA LEU A 499 -14.22 -18.15 -9.46
C LEU A 499 -13.23 -17.87 -8.33
N SER A 500 -13.69 -17.93 -7.07
CA SER A 500 -12.88 -17.64 -5.89
C SER A 500 -11.71 -18.61 -5.77
N THR A 501 -11.94 -19.90 -5.99
CA THR A 501 -10.89 -20.93 -6.01
C THR A 501 -9.82 -20.63 -7.05
N LYS A 502 -10.22 -20.37 -8.30
CA LYS A 502 -9.29 -20.04 -9.39
C LYS A 502 -8.51 -18.76 -9.10
N MET A 503 -9.16 -17.76 -8.50
CA MET A 503 -8.53 -16.48 -8.21
C MET A 503 -7.50 -16.58 -7.09
N VAL A 504 -7.83 -17.26 -5.98
CA VAL A 504 -6.89 -17.51 -4.87
C VAL A 504 -5.68 -18.28 -5.37
N GLU A 505 -5.85 -19.40 -6.07
CA GLU A 505 -4.73 -20.19 -6.61
C GLU A 505 -3.84 -19.34 -7.53
N ARG A 506 -4.44 -18.56 -8.43
CA ARG A 506 -3.71 -17.68 -9.35
C ARG A 506 -2.95 -16.57 -8.62
N ALA A 507 -3.61 -15.88 -7.70
CA ALA A 507 -3.06 -14.75 -6.96
C ALA A 507 -1.86 -15.19 -6.11
N THR A 508 -2.00 -16.31 -5.41
CA THR A 508 -0.95 -16.92 -4.59
C THR A 508 0.29 -17.27 -5.42
N HIS A 509 0.12 -17.90 -6.59
CA HIS A 509 1.24 -18.19 -7.49
C HIS A 509 1.88 -16.90 -8.05
N LYS A 510 1.10 -15.83 -8.27
CA LYS A 510 1.64 -14.52 -8.66
C LYS A 510 2.45 -13.86 -7.55
N ILE A 511 2.01 -13.97 -6.29
CA ILE A 511 2.77 -13.51 -5.14
C ILE A 511 4.12 -14.23 -5.09
N VAL A 512 4.15 -15.57 -5.21
CA VAL A 512 5.42 -16.33 -5.20
C VAL A 512 6.37 -15.90 -6.31
N GLN A 513 5.87 -15.66 -7.54
CA GLN A 513 6.69 -15.14 -8.63
C GLN A 513 7.29 -13.76 -8.30
N LEU A 514 6.53 -12.89 -7.66
CA LEU A 514 7.00 -11.56 -7.25
C LEU A 514 8.00 -11.64 -6.09
N LEU A 515 7.81 -12.57 -5.15
CA LEU A 515 8.76 -12.82 -4.06
C LEU A 515 10.09 -13.34 -4.59
N GLN A 516 10.07 -14.30 -5.53
CA GLN A 516 11.27 -14.80 -6.18
C GLN A 516 12.00 -13.68 -6.94
N LEU A 517 11.25 -12.88 -7.70
CA LEU A 517 11.80 -11.72 -8.42
C LEU A 517 12.44 -10.71 -7.47
N PHE A 518 11.80 -10.45 -6.33
CA PHE A 518 12.34 -9.54 -5.31
C PHE A 518 13.65 -10.07 -4.73
N ASP A 519 13.70 -11.36 -4.40
CA ASP A 519 14.90 -11.99 -3.84
C ASP A 519 16.08 -11.97 -4.83
N GLU A 520 15.81 -12.29 -6.10
CA GLU A 520 16.83 -12.28 -7.15
C GLU A 520 17.42 -10.89 -7.41
N GLN A 521 16.62 -9.82 -7.31
CA GLN A 521 17.04 -8.47 -7.66
C GLN A 521 17.55 -7.65 -6.47
N HIS A 522 16.90 -7.79 -5.32
CA HIS A 522 17.15 -6.95 -4.15
C HIS A 522 17.62 -7.79 -2.96
N GLY A 523 17.21 -9.05 -2.87
CA GLY A 523 17.47 -9.92 -1.74
C GLY A 523 16.45 -9.70 -0.61
N MET A 524 15.97 -10.80 -0.03
CA MET A 524 14.90 -10.75 0.98
C MET A 524 15.26 -9.99 2.27
N LYS A 525 16.54 -9.70 2.54
CA LYS A 525 16.92 -8.84 3.67
C LYS A 525 16.34 -7.42 3.56
N PHE A 526 16.00 -6.98 2.36
CA PHE A 526 15.41 -5.65 2.14
C PHE A 526 13.89 -5.70 1.91
N PHE A 527 13.26 -6.85 2.14
CA PHE A 527 11.83 -6.99 1.94
C PHE A 527 11.03 -6.11 2.93
N PRO A 528 9.96 -5.42 2.49
CA PRO A 528 9.20 -4.53 3.34
C PRO A 528 8.62 -5.24 4.57
N ARG A 529 8.82 -4.66 5.75
CA ARG A 529 8.36 -5.24 7.03
C ARG A 529 6.85 -5.50 7.02
N ASN A 530 6.11 -4.54 6.51
CA ASN A 530 4.64 -4.55 6.45
C ASN A 530 4.08 -5.62 5.50
N MET A 531 4.93 -6.30 4.72
CA MET A 531 4.56 -7.37 3.81
C MET A 531 4.99 -8.77 4.28
N VAL A 532 5.69 -8.88 5.42
CA VAL A 532 6.20 -10.17 5.92
C VAL A 532 5.07 -11.19 6.12
N HIS A 533 3.92 -10.73 6.63
CA HIS A 533 2.73 -11.57 6.85
C HIS A 533 2.18 -12.17 5.54
N VAL A 534 2.24 -11.42 4.44
CA VAL A 534 1.79 -11.88 3.12
C VAL A 534 2.53 -13.14 2.68
N ILE A 535 3.83 -13.25 3.00
CA ILE A 535 4.63 -14.43 2.67
C ILE A 535 4.10 -15.66 3.41
N TYR A 536 3.78 -15.51 4.71
CA TYR A 536 3.25 -16.58 5.53
C TYR A 536 1.87 -17.03 5.06
N GLU A 537 0.92 -16.10 4.88
CA GLU A 537 -0.43 -16.41 4.40
C GLU A 537 -0.42 -17.09 3.03
N CYS A 538 0.43 -16.60 2.12
CA CYS A 538 0.65 -17.24 0.83
C CYS A 538 1.11 -18.70 1.00
N GLY A 539 2.02 -18.97 1.94
CA GLY A 539 2.46 -20.33 2.28
C GLY A 539 1.33 -21.24 2.79
N ILE A 540 0.45 -20.72 3.66
CA ILE A 540 -0.70 -21.45 4.19
C ILE A 540 -1.71 -21.78 3.09
N VAL A 541 -2.01 -20.82 2.21
CA VAL A 541 -2.91 -21.03 1.07
C VAL A 541 -2.35 -22.08 0.11
N LEU A 542 -1.04 -22.11 -0.15
CA LEU A 542 -0.39 -23.14 -0.98
C LEU A 542 -0.46 -24.53 -0.35
N LEU A 543 -0.37 -24.63 0.98
CA LEU A 543 -0.57 -25.89 1.69
C LEU A 543 -2.00 -26.40 1.54
N LYS A 544 -2.99 -25.50 1.69
CA LYS A 544 -4.40 -25.82 1.42
C LYS A 544 -4.59 -26.26 -0.03
N GLU A 545 -4.00 -25.57 -1.01
CA GLU A 545 -4.08 -25.97 -2.42
C GLU A 545 -3.52 -27.38 -2.65
N ALA A 546 -2.36 -27.69 -2.06
CA ALA A 546 -1.74 -29.00 -2.17
C ALA A 546 -2.62 -30.11 -1.56
N ALA A 547 -3.30 -29.83 -0.43
CA ALA A 547 -4.21 -30.75 0.24
C ALA A 547 -5.50 -30.99 -0.55
N HIS A 548 -6.10 -29.94 -1.12
CA HIS A 548 -7.32 -30.04 -1.93
C HIS A 548 -7.07 -30.62 -3.34
N THR A 549 -5.81 -30.64 -3.80
CA THR A 549 -5.44 -31.18 -5.11
C THR A 549 -5.63 -32.72 -5.14
N PRO A 550 -6.38 -33.28 -6.11
CA PRO A 550 -6.62 -34.72 -6.18
C PRO A 550 -5.34 -35.57 -6.22
N PRO A 551 -5.34 -36.80 -5.66
CA PRO A 551 -4.15 -37.67 -5.61
C PRO A 551 -3.54 -37.97 -6.98
N GLY A 552 -4.34 -38.01 -8.05
CA GLY A 552 -3.84 -38.20 -9.42
C GLY A 552 -3.13 -36.97 -10.03
N ALA A 553 -3.29 -35.78 -9.46
CA ALA A 553 -2.72 -34.53 -9.97
C ALA A 553 -1.35 -34.20 -9.32
N THR A 554 -0.44 -35.18 -9.30
CA THR A 554 0.85 -35.09 -8.61
C THR A 554 1.68 -33.87 -9.01
N LYS A 555 1.69 -33.50 -10.30
CA LYS A 555 2.43 -32.32 -10.79
C LYS A 555 1.94 -31.01 -10.17
N LYS A 556 0.62 -30.82 -10.05
CA LYS A 556 0.03 -29.60 -9.45
C LYS A 556 0.35 -29.54 -7.95
N ARG A 557 0.21 -30.67 -7.25
CA ARG A 557 0.56 -30.77 -5.83
C ARG A 557 2.03 -30.45 -5.57
N VAL A 558 2.93 -31.03 -6.36
CA VAL A 558 4.38 -30.76 -6.25
C VAL A 558 4.70 -29.29 -6.53
N ALA A 559 4.05 -28.67 -7.51
CA ALA A 559 4.22 -27.24 -7.79
C ALA A 559 3.80 -26.36 -6.60
N ALA A 560 2.63 -26.63 -6.00
CA ALA A 560 2.15 -25.91 -4.82
C ALA A 560 3.09 -26.09 -3.60
N VAL A 561 3.58 -27.30 -3.36
CA VAL A 561 4.56 -27.55 -2.28
C VAL A 561 5.89 -26.83 -2.54
N ASN A 562 6.39 -26.83 -3.77
CA ASN A 562 7.61 -26.11 -4.13
C ASN A 562 7.43 -24.59 -3.96
N ALA A 563 6.28 -24.06 -4.35
CA ALA A 563 5.93 -22.66 -4.12
C ALA A 563 5.88 -22.33 -2.62
N CYS A 564 5.36 -23.23 -1.77
CA CYS A 564 5.37 -23.06 -0.32
C CYS A 564 6.80 -23.06 0.26
N HIS A 565 7.71 -23.89 -0.27
CA HIS A 565 9.14 -23.82 0.07
C HIS A 565 9.77 -22.47 -0.30
N MET A 566 9.30 -21.81 -1.36
CA MET A 566 9.75 -20.46 -1.70
C MET A 566 9.26 -19.41 -0.69
N CYS A 567 8.04 -19.54 -0.17
CA CYS A 567 7.59 -18.72 0.95
C CYS A 567 8.45 -18.93 2.21
N LEU A 568 8.79 -20.18 2.54
CA LEU A 568 9.67 -20.48 3.68
C LEU A 568 11.08 -19.88 3.49
N HIS A 569 11.65 -20.01 2.30
CA HIS A 569 12.92 -19.38 1.95
C HIS A 569 12.86 -17.85 2.10
N ALA A 570 11.78 -17.25 1.58
CA ALA A 570 11.54 -15.82 1.65
C ALA A 570 11.43 -15.31 3.11
N LEU A 571 10.70 -16.03 3.98
CA LEU A 571 10.60 -15.70 5.41
C LEU A 571 11.97 -15.76 6.11
N ARG A 572 12.75 -16.82 5.89
CA ARG A 572 14.12 -16.95 6.45
C ARG A 572 15.09 -15.90 5.90
N GLY A 573 14.95 -15.53 4.63
CA GLY A 573 15.72 -14.44 4.04
C GLY A 573 15.39 -13.10 4.69
N THR A 574 14.12 -12.88 5.00
CA THR A 574 13.58 -11.68 5.64
C THR A 574 13.90 -11.60 7.14
N SER A 575 14.05 -12.74 7.81
CA SER A 575 14.38 -12.80 9.25
C SER A 575 15.76 -12.24 9.59
N LYS A 576 16.64 -12.09 8.58
CA LYS A 576 17.90 -11.35 8.70
C LYS A 576 17.70 -9.89 9.12
N THR A 577 16.55 -9.29 8.82
CA THR A 577 16.25 -7.89 9.14
C THR A 577 15.12 -7.82 10.16
N TRP A 578 14.06 -8.62 9.97
CA TRP A 578 12.86 -8.60 10.79
C TRP A 578 12.73 -9.91 11.57
N LEU A 579 13.17 -9.92 12.84
CA LEU A 579 13.22 -11.14 13.67
C LEU A 579 11.88 -11.88 13.74
N TRP A 580 10.75 -11.17 13.71
CA TRP A 580 9.41 -11.77 13.67
C TRP A 580 9.19 -12.74 12.50
N ALA A 581 9.86 -12.53 11.36
CA ALA A 581 9.77 -13.44 10.22
C ALA A 581 10.29 -14.85 10.54
N GLU A 582 11.20 -15.00 11.49
CA GLU A 582 11.70 -16.31 11.94
C GLU A 582 10.61 -17.12 12.63
N HIS A 583 9.77 -16.46 13.44
CA HIS A 583 8.65 -17.09 14.11
C HIS A 583 7.62 -17.62 13.09
N LEU A 584 7.30 -16.81 12.08
CA LEU A 584 6.41 -17.21 10.99
C LEU A 584 7.01 -18.35 10.14
N ALA A 585 8.31 -18.32 9.89
CA ALA A 585 9.01 -19.40 9.19
C ALA A 585 8.92 -20.72 9.96
N GLY A 586 9.14 -20.71 11.27
CA GLY A 586 9.04 -21.88 12.14
C GLY A 586 7.64 -22.50 12.13
N LYS A 587 6.60 -21.66 12.22
CA LYS A 587 5.20 -22.10 12.15
C LYS A 587 4.85 -22.72 10.79
N LEU A 588 5.22 -22.05 9.70
CA LEU A 588 4.97 -22.58 8.36
C LEU A 588 5.70 -23.93 8.15
N GLU A 589 6.93 -24.06 8.65
CA GLU A 589 7.68 -25.31 8.57
C GLU A 589 7.03 -26.45 9.37
N GLU A 590 6.41 -26.16 10.51
CA GLU A 590 5.61 -27.12 11.28
C GLU A 590 4.37 -27.56 10.50
N ASP A 591 3.60 -26.62 9.95
CA ASP A 591 2.42 -26.89 9.14
C ASP A 591 2.76 -27.74 7.90
N MET A 592 3.91 -27.47 7.26
CA MET A 592 4.44 -28.28 6.15
C MET A 592 4.76 -29.72 6.57
N LYS A 593 5.25 -29.95 7.79
CA LYS A 593 5.54 -31.30 8.32
C LYS A 593 4.25 -32.06 8.61
N VAL A 594 3.27 -31.40 9.22
CA VAL A 594 1.94 -31.98 9.49
C VAL A 594 1.25 -32.36 8.19
N ALA A 595 1.26 -31.48 7.18
CA ALA A 595 0.69 -31.76 5.87
C ALA A 595 1.34 -32.97 5.20
N ARG A 596 2.67 -33.13 5.31
CA ARG A 596 3.39 -34.31 4.78
C ARG A 596 3.09 -35.60 5.53
N ALA A 597 2.83 -35.55 6.83
CA ALA A 597 2.48 -36.73 7.61
C ALA A 597 1.06 -37.25 7.28
N ASN A 598 0.18 -36.37 6.79
CA ASN A 598 -1.20 -36.67 6.45
C ASN A 598 -1.42 -37.08 4.97
N THR A 599 -0.36 -37.08 4.14
CA THR A 599 -0.38 -37.46 2.71
C THR A 599 0.44 -38.71 2.46
#